data_AF-A0A068NPG8-F1
#
_entry.id   AF-A0A068NPG8-F1
#
_cell.length_a   1.000
_cell.length_b   1.000
_cell.length_c   1.000
_cell.angle_alpha   90.00
_cell.angle_beta   90.00
_cell.angle_gamma   90.00
#
_symmetry.space_group_name_H-M   'P 1'
#
loop_
_entity.id
_entity.type
_entity.pdbx_description
1 polymer ?
#
loop_
_entity_poly.entity_id
_entity_poly.type
_entity_poly.pdbx_seq_one_letter_code
_entity_poly.pdbx_strand_id
1 'polypeptide(L)'
;MSDLSPVEQSEAEPTRAVRSRWGVEVAVILCVGVFPPLLSALVSHPTEETMPSAQHQWLALLVRSFQVLAPTMYVIWRSREGWSAFGWRRWRLSDDLILGFVLALVGLWCARLGVMVGRSLLGADAAYNPVIQNEFRQAFHVDGWTSALMVAALVANSFAEEVVVRAFLILRFTQLLRSPVKAVLLSSLLFASYHVYQGLAPACGVFAMGLLLGTVYAFQGRVAPLIVAHTLYNLAQSWKF
;
A
#
# COMPACT_ATOMS: atom_id res chain seq x y z
N MET A 1 -0.73 -17.94 41.51
CA MET A 1 -1.41 -16.86 40.77
C MET A 1 -0.49 -15.66 40.86
N SER A 2 0.00 -15.13 39.73
CA SER A 2 1.12 -14.17 39.72
C SER A 2 0.70 -12.78 40.19
N ASP A 3 1.32 -12.30 41.28
CA ASP A 3 1.21 -10.95 41.86
C ASP A 3 1.90 -9.86 41.02
N LEU A 4 1.75 -9.91 39.69
CA LEU A 4 2.28 -8.85 38.83
C LEU A 4 1.29 -7.69 38.77
N SER A 5 1.80 -6.49 39.00
CA SER A 5 1.05 -5.25 38.88
C SER A 5 0.51 -5.08 37.45
N PRO A 6 -0.57 -4.31 37.24
CA PRO A 6 -1.12 -4.05 35.90
C PRO A 6 -0.10 -3.47 34.90
N VAL A 7 0.93 -2.78 35.40
CA VAL A 7 2.04 -2.24 34.60
C VAL A 7 3.00 -3.36 34.16
N GLU A 8 3.36 -4.27 35.06
CA GLU A 8 4.23 -5.43 34.74
C GLU A 8 3.55 -6.42 33.77
N GLN A 9 2.22 -6.52 33.81
CA GLN A 9 1.45 -7.29 32.82
C GLN A 9 1.47 -6.65 31.42
N SER A 10 1.60 -5.32 31.33
CA SER A 10 1.71 -4.57 30.07
C SER A 10 3.12 -4.67 29.45
N GLU A 11 4.14 -4.97 30.25
CA GLU A 11 5.54 -5.12 29.81
C GLU A 11 5.95 -6.58 29.59
N ALA A 12 5.09 -7.54 29.92
CA ALA A 12 5.36 -8.96 29.73
C ALA A 12 5.59 -9.27 28.24
N GLU A 13 6.75 -9.88 27.93
CA GLU A 13 7.05 -10.27 26.56
C GLU A 13 5.98 -11.21 25.99
N PRO A 14 5.54 -11.01 24.73
CA PRO A 14 4.54 -11.86 24.12
C PRO A 14 5.05 -13.30 24.05
N THR A 15 4.18 -14.25 24.41
CA THR A 15 4.53 -15.67 24.40
C THR A 15 4.96 -16.12 23.00
N ARG A 16 5.75 -17.20 22.93
CA ARG A 16 6.18 -17.80 21.65
C ARG A 16 4.99 -18.14 20.75
N ALA A 17 3.88 -18.58 21.33
CA ALA A 17 2.64 -18.88 20.61
C ALA A 17 2.04 -17.62 19.94
N VAL A 18 2.01 -16.50 20.67
CA VAL A 18 1.54 -15.21 20.12
C VAL A 18 2.44 -14.73 18.99
N ARG A 19 3.77 -14.76 19.19
CA ARG A 19 4.73 -14.38 18.14
C ARG A 19 4.64 -15.26 16.90
N SER A 20 4.49 -16.58 17.09
CA SER A 20 4.30 -17.53 16.00
C SER A 20 3.04 -17.23 15.20
N ARG A 21 1.94 -16.95 15.89
CA ARG A 21 0.67 -16.54 15.26
C ARG A 21 0.85 -15.29 14.41
N TRP A 22 1.48 -14.23 14.92
CA TRP A 22 1.75 -13.03 14.12
C TRP A 22 2.58 -13.34 12.87
N GLY A 23 3.57 -14.22 12.99
CA GLY A 23 4.37 -14.69 11.85
C GLY A 23 3.53 -15.40 10.79
N VAL A 24 2.61 -16.28 11.19
CA VAL A 24 1.68 -16.96 10.27
C VAL A 24 0.73 -15.97 9.61
N GLU A 25 0.17 -15.03 10.37
CA GLU A 25 -0.70 -13.98 9.84
C GLU A 25 0.02 -13.14 8.79
N VAL A 26 1.27 -12.73 9.05
CA VAL A 26 2.11 -12.05 8.05
C VAL A 26 2.33 -12.93 6.82
N ALA A 27 2.73 -14.19 6.99
CA ALA A 27 3.00 -15.09 5.87
C ALA A 27 1.77 -15.26 4.96
N VAL A 28 0.58 -15.44 5.54
CA VAL A 28 -0.68 -15.55 4.79
C VAL A 28 -0.95 -14.27 3.98
N ILE A 29 -0.82 -13.10 4.61
CA ILE A 29 -1.08 -11.84 3.92
C ILE A 29 -0.02 -11.53 2.85
N LEU A 30 1.24 -11.92 3.05
CA LEU A 30 2.26 -11.82 2.00
C LEU A 30 1.93 -12.73 0.81
N CYS A 31 1.51 -13.98 1.05
CA CYS A 31 1.14 -14.93 -0.01
C CYS A 31 -0.07 -14.50 -0.84
N VAL A 32 -0.98 -13.71 -0.27
CA VAL A 32 -2.19 -13.26 -0.99
C VAL A 32 -1.99 -11.86 -1.57
N GLY A 33 -1.43 -10.93 -0.79
CA GLY A 33 -1.40 -9.50 -1.11
C GLY A 33 -0.13 -9.01 -1.76
N VAL A 34 1.02 -9.68 -1.56
CA VAL A 34 2.34 -9.14 -1.95
C VAL A 34 3.05 -10.02 -2.96
N PHE A 35 3.14 -11.33 -2.73
CA PHE A 35 3.88 -12.23 -3.61
C PHE A 35 3.25 -12.40 -5.00
N PRO A 36 1.92 -12.59 -5.15
CA PRO A 36 1.32 -12.69 -6.49
C PRO A 36 1.62 -11.48 -7.39
N PRO A 37 1.43 -10.21 -6.96
CA PRO A 37 1.78 -9.09 -7.81
C PRO A 37 3.27 -8.86 -7.95
N LEU A 38 4.08 -9.20 -6.96
CA LEU A 38 5.54 -9.16 -7.11
C LEU A 38 5.99 -10.13 -8.22
N LEU A 39 5.50 -11.37 -8.19
CA LEU A 39 5.81 -12.36 -9.23
C LEU A 39 5.30 -11.89 -10.60
N SER A 40 4.09 -11.36 -10.67
CA SER A 40 3.58 -10.77 -11.91
C SER A 40 4.46 -9.61 -12.37
N ALA A 41 4.93 -8.76 -11.47
CA ALA A 41 5.80 -7.63 -11.81
C ALA A 41 7.19 -8.05 -12.32
N LEU A 42 7.66 -9.24 -11.95
CA LEU A 42 8.94 -9.79 -12.37
C LEU A 42 8.86 -10.61 -13.66
N VAL A 43 7.69 -11.19 -13.97
CA VAL A 43 7.52 -12.14 -15.07
C VAL A 43 6.71 -11.54 -16.23
N SER A 44 5.79 -10.63 -15.95
CA SER A 44 4.90 -10.04 -16.95
C SER A 44 5.50 -8.76 -17.51
N HIS A 45 5.83 -8.78 -18.80
CA HIS A 45 6.26 -7.62 -19.57
C HIS A 45 5.27 -7.38 -20.72
N PRO A 46 4.11 -6.77 -20.44
CA PRO A 46 3.09 -6.57 -21.47
C PRO A 46 3.62 -5.60 -22.53
N THR A 47 3.39 -5.95 -23.80
CA THR A 47 3.54 -5.08 -24.96
C THR A 47 2.19 -4.49 -25.33
N GLU A 48 2.16 -3.39 -26.07
CA GLU A 48 0.92 -2.76 -26.54
C GLU A 48 -0.04 -3.75 -27.21
N GLU A 49 0.48 -4.73 -27.95
CA GLU A 49 -0.31 -5.78 -28.62
C GLU A 49 -0.98 -6.78 -27.67
N THR A 50 -0.41 -6.98 -26.48
CA THR A 50 -0.88 -7.96 -25.49
C THR A 50 -1.72 -7.35 -24.37
N MET A 51 -1.85 -6.01 -24.33
CA MET A 51 -2.62 -5.31 -23.31
C MET A 51 -4.12 -5.67 -23.44
N PRO A 52 -4.76 -6.15 -22.37
CA PRO A 52 -6.22 -6.30 -22.35
C PRO A 52 -6.91 -4.94 -22.53
N SER A 53 -8.19 -4.93 -22.90
CA SER A 53 -8.92 -3.66 -22.97
C SER A 53 -8.97 -2.96 -21.60
N ALA A 54 -9.05 -1.63 -21.59
CA ALA A 54 -9.08 -0.84 -20.36
C ALA A 54 -10.12 -1.33 -19.35
N GLN A 55 -11.33 -1.69 -19.82
CA GLN A 55 -12.39 -2.22 -18.95
C GLN A 55 -11.98 -3.52 -18.25
N HIS A 56 -11.32 -4.45 -18.96
CA HIS A 56 -10.82 -5.69 -18.36
C HIS A 56 -9.77 -5.40 -17.28
N GLN A 57 -8.86 -4.45 -17.54
CA GLN A 57 -7.81 -4.09 -16.59
C GLN A 57 -8.38 -3.48 -15.30
N TRP A 58 -9.28 -2.50 -15.42
CA TRP A 58 -9.89 -1.85 -14.25
C TRP A 58 -10.78 -2.81 -13.46
N LEU A 59 -11.53 -3.69 -14.17
CA LEU A 59 -12.30 -4.73 -13.51
C LEU A 59 -11.38 -5.74 -12.79
N ALA A 60 -10.28 -6.16 -13.42
CA ALA A 60 -9.31 -7.07 -12.81
C ALA A 60 -8.66 -6.44 -11.57
N LEU A 61 -8.29 -5.16 -11.63
CA LEU A 61 -7.75 -4.41 -10.48
C LEU A 61 -8.76 -4.33 -9.34
N LEU A 62 -10.02 -4.02 -9.65
CA LEU A 62 -11.10 -3.96 -8.67
C LEU A 62 -11.29 -5.32 -7.98
N VAL A 63 -11.45 -6.40 -8.76
CA VAL A 63 -11.62 -7.77 -8.25
C VAL A 63 -10.42 -8.18 -7.38
N ARG A 64 -9.21 -7.94 -7.86
CA ARG A 64 -7.97 -8.26 -7.13
C ARG A 64 -7.89 -7.50 -5.81
N SER A 65 -8.30 -6.24 -5.79
CA SER A 65 -8.34 -5.42 -4.58
C SER A 65 -9.20 -6.08 -3.50
N PHE A 66 -10.38 -6.60 -3.86
CA PHE A 66 -11.23 -7.35 -2.94
C PHE A 66 -10.64 -8.69 -2.52
N GLN A 67 -10.00 -9.42 -3.43
CA GLN A 67 -9.33 -10.70 -3.14
C GLN A 67 -8.24 -10.55 -2.08
N VAL A 68 -7.58 -9.40 -2.01
CA VAL A 68 -6.56 -9.10 -0.99
C VAL A 68 -7.19 -8.51 0.27
N LEU A 69 -8.13 -7.59 0.10
CA LEU A 69 -8.75 -6.87 1.21
C LEU A 69 -9.56 -7.79 2.12
N ALA A 70 -10.40 -8.66 1.55
CA ALA A 70 -11.27 -9.55 2.31
C ALA A 70 -10.52 -10.48 3.29
N PRO A 71 -9.48 -11.24 2.88
CA PRO A 71 -8.72 -12.06 3.81
C PRO A 71 -7.93 -11.22 4.81
N THR A 72 -7.42 -10.05 4.43
CA THR A 72 -6.74 -9.14 5.37
C THR A 72 -7.69 -8.68 6.48
N MET A 73 -8.89 -8.23 6.12
CA MET A 73 -9.93 -7.85 7.07
C MET A 73 -10.36 -9.04 7.94
N TYR A 74 -10.48 -10.23 7.37
CA TYR A 74 -10.79 -11.45 8.11
C TYR A 74 -9.71 -11.78 9.14
N VAL A 75 -8.42 -11.71 8.79
CA VAL A 75 -7.31 -11.93 9.73
C VAL A 75 -7.31 -10.87 10.83
N ILE A 76 -7.51 -9.60 10.49
CA ILE A 76 -7.65 -8.51 11.48
C ILE A 76 -8.80 -8.80 12.45
N TRP A 77 -9.98 -9.15 11.95
CA TRP A 77 -11.12 -9.49 12.78
C TRP A 77 -10.84 -10.69 13.67
N ARG A 78 -10.21 -11.74 13.11
CA ARG A 78 -9.85 -12.97 13.82
C ARG A 78 -8.76 -12.76 14.87
N SER A 79 -7.92 -11.72 14.73
CA SER A 79 -6.84 -11.37 15.66
C SER A 79 -7.34 -11.18 17.10
N ARG A 80 -8.53 -10.58 17.25
CA ARG A 80 -9.12 -10.07 18.51
C ARG A 80 -8.36 -8.90 19.15
N GLU A 81 -7.39 -8.29 18.46
CA GLU A 81 -6.67 -7.09 18.93
C GLU A 81 -7.48 -5.79 18.77
N GLY A 82 -8.63 -5.87 18.08
CA GLY A 82 -9.52 -4.74 17.84
C GLY A 82 -9.12 -3.92 16.62
N TRP A 83 -10.12 -3.38 15.91
CA TRP A 83 -9.89 -2.62 14.67
C TRP A 83 -9.05 -1.35 14.88
N SER A 84 -9.15 -0.73 16.07
CA SER A 84 -8.39 0.48 16.41
C SER A 84 -6.88 0.26 16.49
N ALA A 85 -6.42 -0.98 16.77
CA ALA A 85 -5.00 -1.33 16.73
C ALA A 85 -4.41 -1.23 15.32
N PHE A 86 -5.25 -1.49 14.31
CA PHE A 86 -4.93 -1.37 12.88
C PHE A 86 -5.28 0.03 12.33
N GLY A 87 -5.48 1.01 13.21
CA GLY A 87 -5.76 2.39 12.83
C GLY A 87 -7.16 2.66 12.29
N TRP A 88 -8.10 1.72 12.45
CA TRP A 88 -9.52 1.98 12.26
C TRP A 88 -10.10 2.69 13.47
N ARG A 89 -9.94 4.01 13.45
CA ARG A 89 -10.58 4.95 14.37
C ARG A 89 -11.71 5.66 13.64
N ARG A 90 -12.61 6.30 14.40
CA ARG A 90 -13.73 7.07 13.84
C ARG A 90 -13.22 8.05 12.76
N TRP A 91 -13.89 8.06 11.62
CA TRP A 91 -13.61 8.99 10.54
C TRP A 91 -13.91 10.41 11.03
N ARG A 92 -12.98 11.32 10.74
CA ARG A 92 -13.12 12.76 10.92
C ARG A 92 -13.11 13.35 9.53
N LEU A 93 -14.27 13.34 8.88
CA LEU A 93 -14.35 13.50 7.42
C LEU A 93 -13.61 14.76 6.93
N SER A 94 -13.78 15.90 7.58
CA SER A 94 -13.05 17.14 7.26
C SER A 94 -11.53 16.95 7.38
N ASP A 95 -11.07 16.51 8.54
CA ASP A 95 -9.64 16.41 8.87
C ASP A 95 -8.96 15.36 8.01
N ASP A 96 -9.64 14.24 7.74
CA ASP A 96 -9.13 13.13 6.95
C ASP A 96 -9.04 13.50 5.47
N LEU A 97 -9.99 14.27 4.95
CA LEU A 97 -9.94 14.80 3.59
C LEU A 97 -8.85 15.86 3.43
N ILE A 98 -8.73 16.80 4.38
CA ILE A 98 -7.70 17.85 4.35
C ILE A 98 -6.31 17.23 4.46
N LEU A 99 -6.09 16.39 5.47
CA LEU A 99 -4.80 15.72 5.66
C LEU A 99 -4.49 14.80 4.49
N GLY A 100 -5.49 14.06 3.99
CA GLY A 100 -5.33 13.22 2.81
C GLY A 100 -4.92 14.02 1.58
N PHE A 101 -5.55 15.17 1.33
CA PHE A 101 -5.20 16.05 0.22
C PHE A 101 -3.77 16.61 0.36
N VAL A 102 -3.39 17.10 1.54
CA VAL A 102 -2.02 17.60 1.80
C VAL A 102 -0.99 16.47 1.60
N LEU A 103 -1.26 15.28 2.13
CA LEU A 103 -0.39 14.12 1.96
C LEU A 103 -0.31 13.65 0.52
N ALA A 104 -1.37 13.78 -0.28
CA ALA A 104 -1.32 13.48 -1.71
C ALA A 104 -0.35 14.44 -2.43
N LEU A 105 -0.41 15.74 -2.14
CA LEU A 105 0.51 16.73 -2.71
C LEU A 105 1.95 16.46 -2.31
N VAL A 106 2.22 16.25 -1.02
CA VAL A 106 3.56 15.91 -0.53
C VAL A 106 4.02 14.58 -1.10
N GLY A 107 3.14 13.60 -1.21
CA GLY A 107 3.38 12.29 -1.83
C GLY A 107 3.80 12.40 -3.30
N LEU A 108 3.17 13.28 -4.08
CA LEU A 108 3.58 13.57 -5.46
C LEU A 108 5.01 14.11 -5.53
N TRP A 109 5.38 15.02 -4.62
CA TRP A 109 6.75 15.55 -4.53
C TRP A 109 7.75 14.48 -4.09
N CYS A 110 7.45 13.73 -3.03
CA CYS A 110 8.30 12.65 -2.52
C CYS A 110 8.52 11.55 -3.57
N ALA A 111 7.46 11.15 -4.28
CA ALA A 111 7.57 10.16 -5.34
C ALA A 111 8.45 10.66 -6.49
N ARG A 112 8.26 11.90 -6.95
CA ARG A 112 9.13 12.50 -7.99
C ARG A 112 10.59 12.56 -7.54
N LEU A 113 10.85 12.95 -6.30
CA LEU A 113 12.21 12.95 -5.74
C LEU A 113 12.80 11.53 -5.70
N GLY A 114 12.02 10.54 -5.26
CA GLY A 114 12.43 9.14 -5.29
C GLY A 114 12.78 8.64 -6.68
N VAL A 115 12.00 9.02 -7.71
CA VAL A 115 12.34 8.72 -9.11
C VAL A 115 13.64 9.39 -9.54
N MET A 116 13.85 10.66 -9.22
CA MET A 116 15.08 11.39 -9.56
C MET A 116 16.32 10.75 -8.92
N VAL A 117 16.24 10.40 -7.63
CA VAL A 117 17.30 9.69 -6.92
C VAL A 117 17.54 8.31 -7.53
N GLY A 118 16.47 7.56 -7.81
CA GLY A 118 16.56 6.24 -8.45
C GLY A 118 17.28 6.30 -9.80
N ARG A 119 16.94 7.25 -10.67
CA ARG A 119 17.64 7.47 -11.96
C ARG A 119 19.11 7.81 -11.78
N SER A 120 19.42 8.63 -10.77
CA SER A 120 20.79 9.07 -10.50
C SER A 120 21.68 7.94 -9.98
N LEU A 121 21.12 7.04 -9.18
CA LEU A 121 21.85 5.93 -8.56
C LEU A 121 21.94 4.68 -9.45
N LEU A 122 20.89 4.40 -10.23
CA LEU A 122 20.73 3.16 -10.98
C LEU A 122 20.97 3.32 -12.49
N GLY A 123 21.22 4.54 -12.95
CA GLY A 123 21.49 4.87 -14.35
C GLY A 123 20.23 5.19 -15.17
N ALA A 124 20.44 5.72 -16.37
CA ALA A 124 19.35 6.08 -17.29
C ALA A 124 18.53 4.85 -17.76
N ASP A 125 19.16 3.67 -17.78
CA ASP A 125 18.58 2.39 -18.16
C ASP A 125 17.76 1.72 -17.05
N ALA A 126 17.66 2.33 -15.86
CA ALA A 126 16.67 1.97 -14.82
C ALA A 126 15.23 2.33 -15.23
N ALA A 127 14.97 2.22 -16.54
CA ALA A 127 14.07 3.03 -17.29
C ALA A 127 12.62 2.71 -16.97
N TYR A 128 11.87 3.79 -17.07
CA TYR A 128 10.42 3.86 -17.08
C TYR A 128 9.84 2.84 -18.07
N ASN A 129 8.83 2.07 -17.68
CA ASN A 129 8.04 1.29 -18.64
C ASN A 129 7.01 2.21 -19.31
N PRO A 130 7.20 2.59 -20.60
CA PRO A 130 6.34 3.58 -21.25
C PRO A 130 4.94 3.03 -21.54
N VAL A 131 4.79 1.72 -21.77
CA VAL A 131 3.51 1.07 -22.04
C VAL A 131 2.57 1.29 -20.85
N ILE A 132 3.01 0.87 -19.66
CA ILE A 132 2.24 1.00 -18.41
C ILE A 132 1.83 2.46 -18.13
N GLN A 133 2.69 3.41 -18.43
CA GLN A 133 2.45 4.83 -18.12
C GLN A 133 1.52 5.50 -19.13
N ASN A 134 1.56 5.06 -20.38
CA ASN A 134 0.59 5.48 -21.39
C ASN A 134 -0.82 4.97 -21.04
N GLU A 135 -0.96 3.77 -20.48
CA GLU A 135 -2.26 3.25 -20.06
C GLU A 135 -2.91 4.07 -18.96
N PHE A 136 -2.16 4.38 -17.89
CA PHE A 136 -2.69 5.21 -16.80
C PHE A 136 -3.17 6.57 -17.32
N ARG A 137 -2.47 7.14 -18.32
CA ARG A 137 -2.82 8.42 -18.93
C ARG A 137 -4.08 8.35 -19.80
N GLN A 138 -4.24 7.28 -20.57
CA GLN A 138 -5.34 7.17 -21.54
C GLN A 138 -6.69 6.79 -20.90
N ALA A 139 -6.66 6.21 -19.70
CA ALA A 139 -7.84 5.64 -19.07
C ALA A 139 -8.95 6.64 -18.72
N PHE A 140 -8.61 7.91 -18.47
CA PHE A 140 -9.60 8.97 -18.18
C PHE A 140 -10.37 9.46 -19.41
N HIS A 141 -9.91 9.12 -20.63
CA HIS A 141 -10.40 9.71 -21.87
C HIS A 141 -11.14 8.72 -22.78
N VAL A 142 -11.43 7.51 -22.30
CA VAL A 142 -12.08 6.45 -23.11
C VAL A 142 -13.58 6.71 -23.24
N ASP A 143 -14.31 6.63 -22.12
CA ASP A 143 -15.75 6.87 -22.03
C ASP A 143 -16.18 7.04 -20.55
N GLY A 144 -17.41 7.47 -20.30
CA GLY A 144 -17.90 7.73 -18.94
C GLY A 144 -18.00 6.48 -18.05
N TRP A 145 -18.32 5.32 -18.62
CA TRP A 145 -18.38 4.06 -17.89
C TRP A 145 -16.99 3.55 -17.51
N THR A 146 -16.07 3.53 -18.47
CA THR A 146 -14.66 3.15 -18.23
C THR A 146 -14.02 4.07 -17.19
N SER A 147 -14.29 5.38 -17.25
CA SER A 147 -13.81 6.35 -16.26
C SER A 147 -14.36 6.08 -14.86
N ALA A 148 -15.66 5.79 -14.74
CA ALA A 148 -16.28 5.44 -13.45
C ALA A 148 -15.70 4.14 -12.88
N LEU A 149 -15.51 3.11 -13.73
CA LEU A 149 -14.92 1.84 -13.33
C LEU A 149 -13.46 2.02 -12.87
N MET A 150 -12.67 2.83 -13.58
CA MET A 150 -11.31 3.17 -13.18
C MET A 150 -11.30 3.87 -11.82
N VAL A 151 -12.13 4.89 -11.59
CA VAL A 151 -12.20 5.57 -10.28
C VAL A 151 -12.53 4.57 -9.17
N ALA A 152 -13.52 3.69 -9.38
CA ALA A 152 -13.88 2.66 -8.41
C ALA A 152 -12.72 1.69 -8.14
N ALA A 153 -12.01 1.25 -9.19
CA ALA A 153 -10.86 0.38 -9.09
C ALA A 153 -9.68 1.04 -8.34
N LEU A 154 -9.40 2.32 -8.60
CA LEU A 154 -8.35 3.07 -7.93
C LEU A 154 -8.65 3.29 -6.44
N VAL A 155 -9.91 3.59 -6.10
CA VAL A 155 -10.36 3.69 -4.70
C VAL A 155 -10.19 2.34 -4.00
N ALA A 156 -10.68 1.26 -4.61
CA ALA A 156 -10.59 -0.08 -4.03
C ALA A 156 -9.14 -0.54 -3.86
N ASN A 157 -8.28 -0.29 -4.84
CA ASN A 157 -6.86 -0.65 -4.78
C ASN A 157 -6.13 0.15 -3.70
N SER A 158 -6.33 1.46 -3.66
CA SER A 158 -5.73 2.33 -2.64
C SER A 158 -6.16 1.90 -1.24
N PHE A 159 -7.44 1.54 -1.07
CA PHE A 159 -7.95 0.99 0.18
C PHE A 159 -7.27 -0.33 0.56
N ALA A 160 -7.22 -1.29 -0.36
CA ALA A 160 -6.63 -2.60 -0.13
C ALA A 160 -5.14 -2.48 0.24
N GLU A 161 -4.38 -1.68 -0.50
CA GLU A 161 -2.95 -1.49 -0.26
C GLU A 161 -2.69 -0.81 1.07
N GLU A 162 -3.37 0.29 1.41
CA GLU A 162 -3.19 0.95 2.70
C GLU A 162 -3.55 0.04 3.89
N VAL A 163 -4.59 -0.79 3.74
CA VAL A 163 -4.96 -1.76 4.77
C VAL A 163 -3.89 -2.84 4.94
N VAL A 164 -3.34 -3.36 3.85
CA VAL A 164 -2.29 -4.38 3.90
C VAL A 164 -0.98 -3.78 4.40
N VAL A 165 -0.44 -2.81 3.68
CA VAL A 165 0.95 -2.39 3.89
C VAL A 165 1.10 -1.38 5.02
N ARG A 166 0.10 -0.52 5.30
CA ARG A 166 0.19 0.43 6.41
C ARG A 166 -0.47 -0.14 7.66
N ALA A 167 -1.78 -0.42 7.61
CA ALA A 167 -2.51 -0.83 8.79
C ALA A 167 -2.03 -2.18 9.36
N PHE A 168 -1.94 -3.21 8.52
CA PHE A 168 -1.62 -4.57 8.93
C PHE A 168 -0.12 -4.83 9.08
N LEU A 169 0.66 -4.65 8.01
CA LEU A 169 2.08 -5.02 8.01
C LEU A 169 2.92 -4.16 8.94
N ILE A 170 2.72 -2.83 9.02
CA ILE A 170 3.51 -2.00 9.96
C ILE A 170 3.23 -2.44 11.40
N LEU A 171 1.96 -2.70 11.77
CA LEU A 171 1.64 -3.17 13.11
C LEU A 171 2.34 -4.50 13.40
N ARG A 172 2.17 -5.49 12.51
CA ARG A 172 2.73 -6.84 12.69
C ARG A 172 4.26 -6.85 12.68
N PHE A 173 4.90 -6.10 11.80
CA PHE A 173 6.36 -5.95 11.80
C PHE A 173 6.85 -5.18 13.01
N THR A 174 6.12 -4.18 13.51
CA THR A 174 6.50 -3.50 14.75
C THR A 174 6.50 -4.48 15.92
N GLN A 175 5.48 -5.33 16.01
CA GLN A 175 5.37 -6.38 17.03
C GLN A 175 6.47 -7.45 16.90
N LEU A 176 6.79 -7.88 15.68
CA LEU A 176 7.79 -8.92 15.42
C LEU A 176 9.24 -8.43 15.54
N LEU A 177 9.53 -7.23 15.03
CA LEU A 177 10.87 -6.63 14.96
C LEU A 177 11.19 -5.72 16.16
N ARG A 178 10.18 -5.40 16.99
CA ARG A 178 10.26 -4.45 18.11
C ARG A 178 10.82 -3.08 17.71
N SER A 179 10.50 -2.64 16.49
CA SER A 179 10.98 -1.37 15.96
C SER A 179 10.02 -0.82 14.90
N PRO A 180 9.36 0.34 15.18
CA PRO A 180 8.47 0.96 14.20
C PRO A 180 9.25 1.42 12.96
N VAL A 181 10.49 1.88 13.12
CA VAL A 181 11.34 2.31 11.99
C VAL A 181 11.62 1.14 11.05
N LYS A 182 12.04 -0.03 11.57
CA LYS A 182 12.26 -1.22 10.74
C LYS A 182 10.97 -1.69 10.08
N ALA A 183 9.84 -1.60 10.77
CA ALA A 183 8.53 -1.97 10.23
C ALA A 183 8.12 -1.08 9.05
N VAL A 184 8.27 0.24 9.17
CA VAL A 184 8.00 1.20 8.10
C VAL A 184 8.91 0.94 6.90
N LEU A 185 10.22 0.77 7.12
CA LEU A 185 11.20 0.48 6.06
C LEU A 185 10.85 -0.80 5.31
N LEU A 186 10.64 -1.91 6.03
CA LEU A 186 10.34 -3.20 5.43
C LEU A 186 9.01 -3.18 4.68
N SER A 187 7.96 -2.61 5.28
CA SER A 187 6.66 -2.53 4.62
C SER A 187 6.70 -1.64 3.37
N SER A 188 7.44 -0.52 3.42
CA SER A 188 7.62 0.37 2.26
C SER A 188 8.42 -0.31 1.14
N LEU A 189 9.40 -1.15 1.49
CA LEU A 189 10.15 -1.94 0.52
C LEU A 189 9.26 -2.99 -0.14
N LEU A 190 8.44 -3.71 0.63
CA LEU A 190 7.45 -4.65 0.09
C LEU A 190 6.43 -3.94 -0.81
N PHE A 191 5.95 -2.77 -0.39
CA PHE A 191 5.09 -1.91 -1.20
C PHE A 191 5.75 -1.60 -2.56
N ALA A 192 6.97 -1.06 -2.55
CA ALA A 192 7.71 -0.77 -3.77
C ALA A 192 8.00 -2.00 -4.64
N SER A 193 8.20 -3.17 -4.02
CA SER A 193 8.63 -4.39 -4.72
C SER A 193 7.65 -4.83 -5.79
N TYR A 194 6.33 -4.76 -5.55
CA TYR A 194 5.34 -5.16 -6.55
C TYR A 194 5.01 -4.04 -7.55
N HIS A 195 5.69 -2.88 -7.45
CA HIS A 195 5.63 -1.81 -8.44
C HIS A 195 6.85 -1.77 -9.37
N VAL A 196 7.80 -2.69 -9.23
CA VAL A 196 9.01 -2.75 -10.10
C VAL A 196 8.69 -2.94 -11.57
N TYR A 197 7.50 -3.43 -11.93
CA TYR A 197 7.03 -3.53 -13.32
C TYR A 197 6.95 -2.18 -14.04
N GLN A 198 6.88 -1.08 -13.28
CA GLN A 198 6.91 0.29 -13.81
C GLN A 198 8.32 0.75 -14.19
N GLY A 199 9.35 0.00 -13.77
CA GLY A 199 10.77 0.37 -13.81
C GLY A 199 11.33 0.60 -12.40
N LEU A 200 12.65 0.42 -12.25
CA LEU A 200 13.32 0.57 -10.95
C LEU A 200 13.25 2.01 -10.40
N ALA A 201 13.39 3.03 -11.26
CA ALA A 201 13.28 4.41 -10.82
C ALA A 201 11.86 4.78 -10.32
N PRO A 202 10.76 4.45 -11.02
CA PRO A 202 9.40 4.53 -10.48
C PRO A 202 9.22 3.80 -9.15
N ALA A 203 9.78 2.60 -8.99
CA ALA A 203 9.72 1.86 -7.73
C ALA A 203 10.41 2.62 -6.58
N CYS A 204 11.50 3.36 -6.83
CA CYS A 204 12.09 4.26 -5.82
C CYS A 204 11.13 5.40 -5.42
N GLY A 205 10.34 5.92 -6.36
CA GLY A 205 9.27 6.89 -6.06
C GLY A 205 8.17 6.29 -5.18
N VAL A 206 7.72 5.09 -5.51
CA VAL A 206 6.76 4.32 -4.71
C VAL A 206 7.30 4.03 -3.32
N PHE A 207 8.58 3.66 -3.20
CA PHE A 207 9.27 3.47 -1.92
C PHE A 207 9.26 4.75 -1.08
N ALA A 208 9.62 5.90 -1.67
CA ALA A 208 9.63 7.19 -0.99
C ALA A 208 8.23 7.60 -0.48
N MET A 209 7.19 7.40 -1.30
CA MET A 209 5.80 7.59 -0.87
C MET A 209 5.40 6.59 0.22
N GLY A 210 5.87 5.34 0.12
CA GLY A 210 5.79 4.30 1.14
C GLY A 210 6.26 4.78 2.49
N LEU A 211 7.48 5.33 2.53
CA LEU A 211 8.09 5.87 3.74
C LEU A 211 7.30 7.04 4.30
N LEU A 212 6.85 7.97 3.46
CA LEU A 212 6.03 9.11 3.90
C LEU A 212 4.75 8.63 4.60
N LEU A 213 3.92 7.86 3.91
CA LEU A 213 2.63 7.43 4.45
C LEU A 213 2.79 6.44 5.62
N GLY A 214 3.79 5.55 5.56
CA GLY A 214 4.09 4.62 6.64
C GLY A 214 4.60 5.34 7.90
N THR A 215 5.40 6.39 7.75
CA THR A 215 5.86 7.22 8.86
C THR A 215 4.70 7.98 9.49
N VAL A 216 3.84 8.60 8.67
CA VAL A 216 2.62 9.26 9.16
C VAL A 216 1.73 8.25 9.90
N TYR A 217 1.51 7.06 9.33
CA TYR A 217 0.78 5.99 10.01
C TYR A 217 1.38 5.64 11.37
N ALA A 218 2.70 5.46 11.45
CA ALA A 218 3.39 5.12 12.70
C ALA A 218 3.22 6.21 13.78
N PHE A 219 3.08 7.48 13.39
CA PHE A 219 2.86 8.59 14.32
C PHE A 219 1.39 8.75 14.75
N GLN A 220 0.44 8.80 13.81
CA GLN A 220 -0.97 9.08 14.15
C GLN A 220 -1.82 7.82 14.37
N GLY A 221 -1.41 6.66 13.86
CA GLY A 221 -2.14 5.40 13.95
C GLY A 221 -3.53 5.47 13.33
N ARG A 222 -3.69 6.15 12.19
CA ARG A 222 -4.96 6.28 11.45
C ARG A 222 -4.72 6.01 9.97
N VAL A 223 -5.54 5.15 9.37
CA VAL A 223 -5.40 4.74 7.96
C VAL A 223 -6.29 5.56 7.01
N ALA A 224 -7.42 6.10 7.48
CA ALA A 224 -8.38 6.85 6.65
C ALA A 224 -7.76 7.99 5.81
N PRO A 225 -6.99 8.95 6.37
CA PRO A 225 -6.37 10.00 5.55
C PRO A 225 -5.33 9.45 4.57
N LEU A 226 -4.70 8.31 4.86
CA LEU A 226 -3.72 7.68 3.95
C LEU A 226 -4.41 7.09 2.73
N ILE A 227 -5.60 6.49 2.92
CA ILE A 227 -6.43 5.98 1.82
C ILE A 227 -6.85 7.12 0.90
N VAL A 228 -7.27 8.25 1.48
CA VAL A 228 -7.60 9.46 0.70
C VAL A 228 -6.37 9.95 -0.06
N ALA A 229 -5.22 10.09 0.63
CA ALA A 229 -3.99 10.55 0.01
C ALA A 229 -3.56 9.67 -1.17
N HIS A 230 -3.61 8.35 -0.99
CA HIS A 230 -3.23 7.38 -2.00
C HIS A 230 -4.22 7.38 -3.18
N THR A 231 -5.52 7.43 -2.91
CA THR A 231 -6.54 7.54 -3.97
C THR A 231 -6.32 8.79 -4.82
N LEU A 232 -6.12 9.94 -4.18
CA LEU A 232 -5.86 11.20 -4.88
C LEU A 232 -4.54 11.18 -5.65
N TYR A 233 -3.49 10.57 -5.08
CA TYR A 233 -2.22 10.36 -5.78
C TYR A 233 -2.42 9.55 -7.06
N ASN A 234 -3.15 8.43 -6.98
CA ASN A 234 -3.43 7.58 -8.14
C ASN A 234 -4.24 8.32 -9.21
N LEU A 235 -5.29 9.04 -8.82
CA LEU A 235 -6.08 9.86 -9.74
C LEU A 235 -5.23 10.96 -10.41
N ALA A 236 -4.36 11.63 -9.66
CA ALA A 236 -3.49 12.67 -10.20
C ALA A 236 -2.45 12.12 -11.19
N GLN A 237 -2.04 10.87 -11.04
CA GLN A 237 -1.13 10.20 -11.97
C GLN A 237 -1.83 9.84 -13.29
N SER A 238 -3.12 9.48 -13.23
CA SER A 238 -3.94 9.21 -14.41
C SER A 238 -4.37 10.45 -15.19
N TRP A 239 -4.32 11.64 -14.58
CA TRP A 239 -4.79 12.89 -15.18
C TRP A 239 -3.73 13.68 -15.97
N LYS A 240 -2.45 13.28 -15.96
CA LYS A 240 -1.37 14.11 -16.51
C LYS A 240 -1.50 14.31 -18.03
N PHE A 241 -1.65 15.57 -18.45
CA PHE A 241 -1.45 16.06 -19.83
C PHE A 241 -0.05 15.68 -20.36
#